data_AF-A0A5P9XPV2-F1
#
_entry.id   AF-A0A5P9XPV2-F1
#
_cell.length_a   1.000
_cell.length_b   1.000
_cell.length_c   1.000
_cell.angle_alpha   90.00
_cell.angle_beta   90.00
_cell.angle_gamma   90.00
#
_symmetry.space_group_name_H-M   'P 1'
#
loop_
_entity.id
_entity.type
_entity.pdbx_description
1 polymer ?
#
loop_
_entity_poly.entity_id
_entity_poly.type
_entity_poly.pdbx_seq_one_letter_code
_entity_poly.pdbx_strand_id
1 'polypeptide(L)'
;MGNVQKIHNGNIRQVFHQAGLIPCIIPRADVESGDIQPAWQFLKKINQKKHLWTNRDALVLYFAGYEEDTRAYFQIPEFVRYFRNLSQSWIYWLWFLNAKNPENIRMVLSCHLPNHLLSDAAQTPEDQYAVPVQDDLSNQVSSIMNRLCADTETLLCKAGRDPKIAHKLTLNRLDLWLPILGLSLPAKERTS
;
A
#
# COMPACT_ATOMS: atom_id res chain seq x y z
N MET A 1 11.17 3.96 -28.99
CA MET A 1 10.10 3.48 -28.09
C MET A 1 9.79 4.41 -26.90
N GLY A 2 10.50 5.53 -26.67
CA GLY A 2 10.30 6.39 -25.48
C GLY A 2 9.13 7.38 -25.47
N ASN A 3 8.36 7.51 -26.56
CA ASN A 3 7.27 8.50 -26.64
C ASN A 3 5.88 7.93 -26.31
N VAL A 4 5.62 6.64 -26.58
CA VAL A 4 4.30 6.04 -26.37
C VAL A 4 4.02 5.85 -24.86
N GLN A 5 5.00 5.37 -24.09
CA GLN A 5 4.88 5.22 -22.63
C GLN A 5 4.70 6.56 -21.91
N LYS A 6 5.34 7.64 -22.38
CA LYS A 6 5.18 8.98 -21.78
C LYS A 6 3.79 9.57 -22.00
N ILE A 7 3.19 9.34 -23.17
CA ILE A 7 1.84 9.83 -23.49
C ILE A 7 0.78 9.08 -22.66
N HIS A 8 0.94 7.76 -22.50
CA HIS A 8 0.06 6.95 -21.66
C HIS A 8 0.12 7.38 -20.17
N ASN A 9 1.33 7.62 -19.66
CA ASN A 9 1.53 8.09 -18.28
C ASN A 9 1.05 9.53 -18.03
N GLY A 10 1.07 10.39 -19.05
CA GLY A 10 0.51 11.75 -18.96
C GLY A 10 -1.01 11.73 -18.78
N ASN A 11 -1.68 10.87 -19.55
CA ASN A 11 -3.13 10.69 -19.48
C ASN A 11 -3.56 10.08 -18.14
N ILE A 12 -2.85 9.04 -17.67
CA ILE A 12 -3.23 8.37 -16.42
C ILE A 12 -3.09 9.28 -15.19
N ARG A 13 -2.08 10.16 -15.15
CA ARG A 13 -1.95 11.17 -14.07
C ARG A 13 -3.15 12.10 -14.03
N GLN A 14 -3.61 12.55 -15.20
CA GLN A 14 -4.76 13.44 -15.30
C GLN A 14 -6.04 12.78 -14.81
N VAL A 15 -6.27 11.50 -15.19
CA VAL A 15 -7.43 10.72 -14.72
C VAL A 15 -7.45 10.60 -13.19
N PHE A 16 -6.32 10.23 -12.58
CA PHE A 16 -6.23 10.13 -11.13
C PHE A 16 -6.41 11.50 -10.44
N HIS A 17 -5.83 12.57 -10.98
CA HIS A 17 -6.01 13.90 -10.41
C HIS A 17 -7.46 14.39 -10.46
N GLN A 18 -8.20 14.10 -11.53
CA GLN A 18 -9.64 14.40 -11.63
C GLN A 18 -10.47 13.64 -10.58
N ALA A 19 -10.02 12.44 -10.20
CA ALA A 19 -10.62 11.66 -9.12
C ALA A 19 -10.15 12.09 -7.72
N GLY A 20 -9.31 13.13 -7.59
CA GLY A 20 -8.74 13.57 -6.32
C GLY A 20 -7.66 12.64 -5.76
N LEU A 21 -7.05 11.81 -6.62
CA LEU A 21 -6.04 10.81 -6.26
C LEU A 21 -4.63 11.29 -6.63
N ILE A 22 -3.64 10.71 -5.95
CA ILE A 22 -2.22 10.99 -6.09
C ILE A 22 -1.51 9.73 -6.58
N PRO A 23 -1.27 9.59 -7.89
CA PRO A 23 -0.68 8.38 -8.43
C PRO A 23 0.85 8.38 -8.28
N CYS A 24 1.37 7.39 -7.56
CA CYS A 24 2.78 6.99 -7.66
C CYS A 24 2.91 6.01 -8.82
N ILE A 25 3.32 6.53 -9.98
CA ILE A 25 3.56 5.72 -11.17
C ILE A 25 4.96 5.13 -11.09
N ILE A 26 5.04 3.80 -11.10
CA ILE A 26 6.24 3.01 -10.97
C ILE A 26 6.44 2.23 -12.28
N PRO A 27 7.37 2.63 -13.15
CA PRO A 27 7.69 1.91 -14.38
C PRO A 27 8.22 0.49 -14.09
N ARG A 28 7.87 -0.47 -14.94
CA ARG A 28 8.42 -1.83 -14.91
C ARG A 28 9.94 -1.88 -14.95
N ALA A 29 10.58 -0.99 -15.71
CA ALA A 29 12.04 -0.88 -15.74
C ALA A 29 12.65 -0.57 -14.36
N ASP A 30 11.99 0.27 -13.54
CA ASP A 30 12.44 0.59 -12.18
C ASP A 30 12.28 -0.64 -11.26
N VAL A 31 11.20 -1.40 -11.44
CA VAL A 31 10.95 -2.65 -10.70
C VAL A 31 11.99 -3.72 -11.04
N GLU A 32 12.22 -3.97 -12.33
CA GLU A 32 13.15 -5.00 -12.81
C GLU A 32 14.61 -4.67 -12.45
N SER A 33 14.98 -3.39 -12.52
CA SER A 33 16.32 -2.92 -12.11
C SER A 33 16.49 -2.77 -10.60
N GLY A 34 15.39 -2.73 -9.83
CA GLY A 34 15.40 -2.51 -8.39
C GLY A 34 15.63 -1.05 -7.97
N ASP A 35 15.49 -0.09 -8.88
CA ASP A 35 15.69 1.34 -8.59
C ASP A 35 14.47 1.95 -7.90
N ILE A 36 14.49 1.96 -6.57
CA ILE A 36 13.42 2.57 -5.76
C ILE A 36 13.49 4.10 -5.71
N GLN A 37 14.55 4.74 -6.20
CA GLN A 37 14.80 6.17 -5.96
C GLN A 37 13.68 7.07 -6.50
N PRO A 38 13.15 6.89 -7.74
CA PRO A 38 12.09 7.75 -8.26
C PRO A 38 10.81 7.69 -7.40
N ALA A 39 10.37 6.48 -7.05
CA ALA A 39 9.19 6.27 -6.21
C ALA A 39 9.41 6.79 -4.79
N TRP A 40 10.55 6.49 -4.18
CA TRP A 40 10.88 6.96 -2.83
C TRP A 40 10.92 8.49 -2.73
N GLN A 41 11.54 9.18 -3.71
CA GLN A 41 11.55 10.64 -3.76
C GLN A 41 10.16 11.24 -3.89
N PHE A 42 9.27 10.61 -4.67
CA PHE A 42 7.87 11.00 -4.76
C PHE A 42 7.15 10.82 -3.42
N LEU A 43 7.28 9.65 -2.80
CA LEU A 43 6.66 9.32 -1.52
C LEU A 43 7.14 10.25 -0.37
N LYS A 44 8.41 10.66 -0.42
CA LYS A 44 8.98 11.65 0.51
C LYS A 44 8.40 13.06 0.34
N LYS A 45 7.89 13.41 -0.85
CA LYS A 45 7.22 14.69 -1.08
C LYS A 45 5.80 14.67 -0.51
N ILE A 46 5.07 13.56 -0.68
CA ILE A 46 3.67 13.48 -0.24
C ILE A 46 3.51 13.39 1.27
N ASN A 47 4.52 12.88 2.01
CA ASN A 47 4.47 12.76 3.47
C ASN A 47 5.06 13.96 4.24
N GLN A 48 5.40 15.04 3.55
CA GLN A 48 5.82 16.27 4.22
C GLN A 48 4.69 16.80 5.13
N LYS A 49 5.05 17.39 6.27
CA LYS A 49 4.09 17.88 7.28
C LYS A 49 2.95 18.75 6.71
N LYS A 50 3.25 19.60 5.74
CA LYS A 50 2.27 20.47 5.05
C LYS A 50 1.24 19.72 4.19
N HIS A 51 1.57 18.51 3.74
CA HIS A 51 0.74 17.70 2.85
C HIS A 51 0.09 16.50 3.56
N LEU A 52 0.47 16.25 4.83
CA LEU A 52 0.05 15.09 5.60
C LEU A 52 -1.48 14.90 5.62
N TRP A 53 -2.24 15.98 5.76
CA TRP A 53 -3.70 15.94 5.85
C TRP A 53 -4.36 15.91 4.48
N THR A 54 -3.85 16.70 3.54
CA THR A 54 -4.41 16.81 2.19
C THR A 54 -4.22 15.53 1.38
N ASN A 55 -3.15 14.78 1.66
CA ASN A 55 -2.80 13.57 0.91
C ASN A 55 -3.25 12.29 1.63
N ARG A 56 -3.89 12.41 2.80
CA ARG A 56 -4.46 11.26 3.51
C ARG A 56 -5.47 10.56 2.60
N ASP A 57 -5.40 9.23 2.53
CA ASP A 57 -6.31 8.41 1.72
C ASP A 57 -6.31 8.73 0.22
N ALA A 58 -5.25 9.34 -0.32
CA ALA A 58 -5.21 9.78 -1.72
C ALA A 58 -4.19 9.00 -2.57
N LEU A 59 -3.22 8.32 -1.95
CA LEU A 59 -2.16 7.63 -2.68
C LEU A 59 -2.71 6.39 -3.40
N VAL A 60 -2.38 6.29 -4.68
CA VAL A 60 -2.57 5.08 -5.49
C VAL A 60 -1.22 4.69 -6.09
N LEU A 61 -0.88 3.41 -6.01
CA LEU A 61 0.30 2.82 -6.63
C LEU A 61 -0.12 2.24 -7.98
N TYR A 62 0.56 2.68 -9.03
CA TYR A 62 0.32 2.24 -10.39
C TYR A 62 1.61 1.73 -11.01
N PHE A 63 1.65 0.44 -11.37
CA PHE A 63 2.83 -0.21 -11.92
C PHE A 63 2.73 -0.30 -13.44
N ALA A 64 3.34 0.67 -14.12
CA ALA A 64 3.24 0.81 -15.57
C ALA A 64 4.10 -0.25 -16.28
N GLY A 65 3.53 -0.99 -17.23
CA GLY A 65 4.19 -2.07 -17.98
C GLY A 65 3.91 -3.48 -17.45
N TYR A 66 3.04 -3.63 -16.44
CA TYR A 66 2.56 -4.91 -15.92
C TYR A 66 1.11 -5.22 -16.34
N GLU A 67 0.48 -4.38 -17.18
CA GLU A 67 -0.94 -4.49 -17.55
C GLU A 67 -1.29 -5.80 -18.29
N GLU A 68 -0.30 -6.39 -18.98
CA GLU A 68 -0.45 -7.67 -19.69
C GLU A 68 0.15 -8.85 -18.89
N ASP A 69 0.73 -8.62 -17.70
CA ASP A 69 1.25 -9.69 -16.86
C ASP A 69 0.10 -10.34 -16.07
N THR A 70 -0.18 -11.60 -16.37
CA THR A 70 -1.29 -12.34 -15.77
C THR A 70 -0.99 -12.86 -14.37
N ARG A 71 0.26 -12.75 -13.90
CA ARG A 71 0.67 -13.23 -12.58
C ARG A 71 0.22 -12.27 -11.49
N ALA A 72 -0.06 -12.78 -10.29
CA ALA A 72 -0.18 -11.93 -9.10
C ALA A 72 1.11 -11.14 -8.87
N TYR A 73 1.01 -9.89 -8.41
CA TYR A 73 2.21 -9.11 -8.06
C TYR A 73 3.14 -9.85 -7.08
N PHE A 74 2.60 -10.65 -6.15
CA PHE A 74 3.41 -11.44 -5.23
C PHE A 74 4.09 -12.66 -5.86
N GLN A 75 3.65 -13.09 -7.04
CA GLN A 75 4.28 -14.16 -7.82
C GLN A 75 5.44 -13.63 -8.69
N ILE A 76 5.61 -12.30 -8.77
CA ILE A 76 6.67 -11.66 -9.56
C ILE A 76 7.86 -11.36 -8.62
N PRO A 77 8.98 -12.13 -8.67
CA PRO A 77 10.03 -12.04 -7.66
C PRO A 77 10.71 -10.66 -7.60
N GLU A 78 10.97 -10.06 -8.77
CA GLU A 78 11.53 -8.71 -8.90
C GLU A 78 10.61 -7.65 -8.29
N PHE A 79 9.29 -7.83 -8.43
CA PHE A 79 8.28 -6.95 -7.84
C PHE A 79 8.30 -7.02 -6.32
N VAL A 80 8.26 -8.24 -5.77
CA VAL A 80 8.28 -8.45 -4.31
C VAL A 80 9.55 -7.86 -3.71
N ARG A 81 10.71 -8.08 -4.35
CA ARG A 81 11.99 -7.52 -3.92
C ARG A 81 11.98 -6.00 -3.95
N TYR A 82 11.55 -5.41 -5.07
CA TYR A 82 11.44 -3.96 -5.23
C TYR A 82 10.53 -3.35 -4.16
N PHE A 83 9.33 -3.90 -4.00
CA PHE A 83 8.33 -3.34 -3.10
C PHE A 83 8.77 -3.47 -1.63
N ARG A 84 9.39 -4.58 -1.24
CA ARG A 84 9.97 -4.72 0.12
C ARG A 84 11.02 -3.65 0.42
N ASN A 85 11.93 -3.38 -0.53
CA ASN A 85 12.95 -2.34 -0.38
C ASN A 85 12.31 -0.93 -0.27
N LEU A 86 11.27 -0.68 -1.08
CA LEU A 86 10.53 0.57 -1.03
C LEU A 86 9.81 0.74 0.32
N SER A 87 9.14 -0.31 0.80
CA SER A 87 8.41 -0.32 2.08
C SER A 87 9.31 -0.23 3.31
N GLN A 88 10.55 -0.72 3.23
CA GLN A 88 11.56 -0.46 4.27
C GLN A 88 11.99 1.00 4.29
N SER A 89 12.00 1.67 3.13
CA SER A 89 12.43 3.07 2.98
C SER A 89 11.29 4.07 3.25
N TRP A 90 10.04 3.63 3.13
CA TRP A 90 8.85 4.44 3.34
C TRP A 90 7.70 3.58 3.91
N ILE A 91 7.39 3.79 5.19
CA ILE A 91 6.55 2.90 6.01
C ILE A 91 5.10 3.38 6.21
N TYR A 92 4.73 4.52 5.61
CA TYR A 92 3.49 5.24 5.98
C TYR A 92 2.24 4.81 5.20
N TRP A 93 2.16 3.54 4.80
CA TRP A 93 1.14 3.02 3.88
C TRP A 93 -0.29 3.23 4.37
N LEU A 94 -0.58 2.90 5.65
CA LEU A 94 -1.91 2.97 6.24
C LEU A 94 -2.51 4.39 6.19
N TRP A 95 -1.68 5.42 6.37
CA TRP A 95 -2.14 6.80 6.37
C TRP A 95 -2.51 7.31 4.96
N PHE A 96 -1.69 6.98 3.96
CA PHE A 96 -1.79 7.60 2.65
C PHE A 96 -2.54 6.79 1.61
N LEU A 97 -2.46 5.45 1.63
CA LEU A 97 -3.10 4.64 0.58
C LEU A 97 -4.61 4.82 0.58
N ASN A 98 -5.17 4.92 -0.63
CA ASN A 98 -6.58 5.07 -0.84
C ASN A 98 -7.33 3.77 -0.52
N ALA A 99 -8.26 3.82 0.43
CA ALA A 99 -9.06 2.67 0.84
C ALA A 99 -10.04 2.17 -0.22
N LYS A 100 -10.32 2.95 -1.28
CA LYS A 100 -11.15 2.49 -2.40
C LYS A 100 -10.34 1.72 -3.45
N ASN A 101 -9.04 1.53 -3.25
CA ASN A 101 -8.19 0.68 -4.07
C ASN A 101 -7.74 -0.56 -3.26
N PRO A 102 -8.56 -1.63 -3.21
CA PRO A 102 -8.28 -2.81 -2.39
C PRO A 102 -7.03 -3.58 -2.86
N GLU A 103 -6.69 -3.52 -4.15
CA GLU A 103 -5.51 -4.19 -4.71
C GLU A 103 -4.21 -3.64 -4.12
N ASN A 104 -4.08 -2.31 -4.03
CA ASN A 104 -2.90 -1.69 -3.41
C ASN A 104 -2.74 -2.07 -1.92
N ILE A 105 -3.86 -2.20 -1.20
CA ILE A 105 -3.85 -2.62 0.21
C ILE A 105 -3.41 -4.08 0.33
N ARG A 106 -4.04 -4.97 -0.46
CA ARG A 106 -3.70 -6.40 -0.47
C ARG A 106 -2.25 -6.63 -0.88
N MET A 107 -1.74 -5.82 -1.82
CA MET A 107 -0.34 -5.85 -2.24
C MET A 107 0.64 -5.45 -1.13
N VAL A 108 0.35 -4.39 -0.36
CA VAL A 108 1.19 -4.02 0.80
C VAL A 108 1.29 -5.21 1.74
N LEU A 109 0.15 -5.81 2.08
CA LEU A 109 0.11 -6.91 3.03
C LEU A 109 0.81 -8.16 2.50
N SER A 110 0.55 -8.55 1.26
CA SER A 110 1.17 -9.73 0.65
C SER A 110 2.69 -9.59 0.58
N CYS A 111 3.21 -8.41 0.25
CA CYS A 111 4.65 -8.21 0.21
C CYS A 111 5.32 -8.22 1.59
N HIS A 112 4.56 -7.98 2.67
CA HIS A 112 5.05 -8.09 4.05
C HIS A 112 4.90 -9.49 4.65
N LEU A 113 4.14 -10.38 4.01
CA LEU A 113 4.01 -11.77 4.42
C LEU A 113 5.21 -12.61 3.92
N PRO A 114 5.61 -13.65 4.65
CA PRO A 114 6.53 -14.67 4.15
C PRO A 114 5.99 -15.33 2.88
N ASN A 115 6.84 -15.51 1.88
CA ASN A 115 6.43 -16.08 0.59
C ASN A 115 5.78 -17.48 0.71
N HIS A 116 6.17 -18.27 1.72
CA HIS A 116 5.63 -19.61 1.95
C HIS A 116 4.19 -19.62 2.50
N LEU A 117 3.70 -18.48 3.00
CA LEU A 117 2.32 -18.32 3.45
C LEU A 117 1.40 -17.79 2.34
N LEU A 118 1.98 -17.34 1.23
CA LEU A 118 1.24 -16.96 0.04
C LEU A 118 1.08 -18.24 -0.78
N SER A 119 -0.14 -18.76 -0.85
CA SER A 119 -0.42 -20.01 -1.56
C SER A 119 -0.06 -19.91 -3.05
N ASP A 120 0.44 -21.00 -3.62
CA ASP A 120 0.52 -21.21 -5.07
C ASP A 120 -0.87 -21.23 -5.74
N ALA A 121 -1.97 -21.23 -4.97
CA ALA A 121 -3.34 -21.40 -5.43
C ALA A 121 -4.04 -20.12 -5.94
N ALA A 122 -3.32 -19.18 -6.54
CA ALA A 122 -3.97 -18.21 -7.42
C ALA A 122 -4.32 -18.94 -8.75
N GLN A 123 -5.36 -19.78 -8.71
CA GLN A 123 -5.84 -20.52 -9.88
C GLN A 123 -6.81 -19.68 -10.72
N THR A 124 -7.30 -18.56 -10.18
CA THR A 124 -8.16 -17.59 -10.88
C THR A 124 -7.70 -16.14 -10.64
N PRO A 125 -8.00 -15.19 -11.55
CA PRO A 125 -7.71 -13.75 -11.36
C PRO A 125 -8.40 -13.14 -10.12
N GLU A 126 -9.50 -13.73 -9.66
CA GLU A 126 -10.26 -13.27 -8.49
C GLU A 126 -9.61 -13.77 -7.18
N ASP A 127 -8.97 -14.94 -7.23
CA ASP A 127 -8.17 -15.53 -6.14
C ASP A 127 -6.73 -14.98 -6.09
N GLN A 128 -6.34 -14.15 -7.06
CA GLN A 128 -5.01 -13.55 -7.20
C GLN A 128 -4.56 -12.74 -5.98
N TYR A 129 -5.46 -12.47 -5.02
CA TYR A 129 -5.16 -11.81 -3.75
C TYR A 129 -5.89 -12.42 -2.55
N ALA A 130 -6.42 -13.64 -2.67
CA ALA A 130 -7.04 -14.36 -1.55
C ALA A 130 -5.94 -14.86 -0.60
N VAL A 131 -6.03 -14.47 0.67
CA VAL A 131 -5.04 -14.78 1.71
C VAL A 131 -5.62 -15.96 2.52
N PRO A 132 -5.17 -17.22 2.32
CA PRO A 132 -5.82 -18.40 2.91
C PRO A 132 -5.52 -18.49 4.40
N VAL A 133 -6.49 -18.16 5.24
CA VAL A 133 -6.33 -18.06 6.71
C VAL A 133 -6.00 -19.43 7.33
N GLN A 134 -4.71 -19.76 7.43
CA GLN A 134 -4.18 -20.70 8.41
C GLN A 134 -3.85 -19.94 9.71
N ASP A 135 -3.83 -20.60 10.86
CA ASP A 135 -3.63 -19.94 12.16
C ASP A 135 -2.36 -19.08 12.25
N ASP A 136 -1.28 -19.47 11.54
CA ASP A 136 -0.04 -18.67 11.45
C ASP A 136 -0.24 -17.37 10.65
N LEU A 137 -1.13 -17.38 9.65
CA LEU A 137 -1.44 -16.23 8.81
C LEU A 137 -2.20 -15.15 9.58
N SER A 138 -3.09 -15.53 10.48
CA SER A 138 -3.81 -14.58 11.35
C SER A 138 -2.84 -13.81 12.26
N ASN A 139 -1.86 -14.51 12.84
CA ASN A 139 -0.83 -13.91 13.69
C ASN A 139 0.09 -12.97 12.88
N GLN A 140 0.51 -13.39 11.68
CA GLN A 140 1.36 -12.60 10.80
C GLN A 140 0.64 -11.33 10.30
N VAL A 141 -0.62 -11.46 9.88
CA VAL A 141 -1.45 -10.31 9.48
C VAL A 141 -1.60 -9.35 10.66
N SER A 142 -1.92 -9.86 11.85
CA SER A 142 -2.02 -9.03 13.06
C SER A 142 -0.70 -8.29 13.37
N SER A 143 0.44 -8.95 13.23
CA SER A 143 1.76 -8.33 13.39
C SER A 143 2.00 -7.21 12.36
N ILE A 144 1.65 -7.44 11.09
CA ILE A 144 1.76 -6.42 10.03
C ILE A 144 0.87 -5.22 10.35
N MET A 145 -0.40 -5.46 10.73
CA MET A 145 -1.34 -4.38 11.07
C MET A 145 -0.82 -3.55 12.25
N ASN A 146 -0.33 -4.20 13.31
CA ASN A 146 0.25 -3.50 14.46
C ASN A 146 1.43 -2.61 14.08
N ARG A 147 2.32 -3.09 13.18
CA ARG A 147 3.43 -2.27 12.67
C ARG A 147 2.93 -1.07 11.87
N LEU A 148 1.99 -1.27 10.95
CA LEU A 148 1.40 -0.18 10.15
C LEU A 148 0.71 0.88 11.02
N CYS A 149 0.05 0.46 12.10
CA CYS A 149 -0.51 1.36 13.09
C CYS A 149 0.57 2.17 13.81
N ALA A 150 1.59 1.51 14.35
CA ALA A 150 2.70 2.18 15.04
C ALA A 150 3.45 3.19 14.15
N ASP A 151 3.66 2.84 12.88
CA ASP A 151 4.29 3.71 11.88
C ASP A 151 3.44 4.96 11.60
N THR A 152 2.11 4.79 11.55
CA THR A 152 1.16 5.88 11.36
C THR A 152 1.07 6.79 12.59
N GLU A 153 1.00 6.23 13.79
CA GLU A 153 1.02 7.00 15.03
C GLU A 153 2.31 7.81 15.15
N THR A 154 3.45 7.18 14.85
CA THR A 154 4.75 7.85 14.83
C THR A 154 4.77 9.02 13.85
N LEU A 155 4.20 8.85 12.65
CA LEU A 155 4.06 9.92 11.67
C LEU A 155 3.23 11.10 12.20
N LEU A 156 2.06 10.79 12.79
CA LEU A 156 1.13 11.80 13.31
C LEU A 156 1.72 12.56 14.52
N CYS A 157 2.39 11.84 15.42
CA CYS A 157 3.11 12.44 16.55
C CYS A 157 4.25 13.35 16.08
N LYS A 158 5.05 12.91 15.09
CA LYS A 158 6.09 13.77 14.45
C LYS A 158 5.50 15.03 13.80
N ALA A 159 4.25 14.96 13.35
CA ALA A 159 3.53 16.11 12.82
C ALA A 159 2.96 17.04 13.91
N GLY A 160 3.13 16.71 15.19
CA GLY A 160 2.69 17.51 16.34
C GLY A 160 1.29 17.16 16.84
N ARG A 161 0.77 15.96 16.54
CA ARG A 161 -0.47 15.47 17.16
C ARG A 161 -0.19 14.86 18.52
N ASP A 162 -1.13 15.07 19.43
CA ASP A 162 -1.16 14.36 20.71
C ASP A 162 -1.26 12.84 20.48
N PRO A 163 -0.56 12.00 21.27
CA PRO A 163 -0.57 10.54 21.10
C PRO A 163 -1.96 9.90 21.11
N LYS A 164 -2.89 10.38 21.95
CA LYS A 164 -4.26 9.82 21.99
C LYS A 164 -5.03 10.16 20.71
N ILE A 165 -4.85 11.39 20.22
CA ILE A 165 -5.45 11.82 18.95
C ILE A 165 -4.82 11.04 17.78
N ALA A 166 -3.50 10.83 17.79
CA ALA A 166 -2.80 10.04 16.78
C ALA A 166 -3.30 8.59 16.73
N HIS A 167 -3.45 7.95 17.89
CA HIS A 167 -4.00 6.60 18.02
C HIS A 167 -5.42 6.52 17.45
N LYS A 168 -6.32 7.41 17.89
CA LYS A 168 -7.70 7.46 17.38
C LYS A 168 -7.79 7.65 15.87
N LEU A 169 -6.97 8.54 15.31
CA LEU A 169 -6.92 8.76 13.87
C LEU A 169 -6.39 7.54 13.11
N THR A 170 -5.45 6.81 13.72
CA THR A 170 -4.91 5.56 13.17
C THR A 170 -5.96 4.46 13.16
N LEU A 171 -6.71 4.28 14.24
CA LEU A 171 -7.82 3.32 14.30
C LEU A 171 -8.90 3.63 13.27
N ASN A 172 -9.27 4.91 13.11
CA ASN A 172 -10.21 5.33 12.06
C ASN A 172 -9.72 4.98 10.64
N ARG A 173 -8.40 4.96 10.41
CA ARG A 173 -7.82 4.54 9.13
C ARG A 173 -7.83 3.03 8.99
N LEU A 174 -7.49 2.31 10.05
CA LEU A 174 -7.53 0.86 10.11
C LEU A 174 -8.94 0.32 9.83
N ASP A 175 -9.97 0.95 10.38
CA ASP A 175 -11.38 0.59 10.16
C ASP A 175 -11.79 0.62 8.69
N LEU A 176 -11.12 1.42 7.84
CA LEU A 176 -11.37 1.44 6.40
C LEU A 176 -10.74 0.24 5.69
N TRP A 177 -9.66 -0.31 6.24
CA TRP A 177 -8.94 -1.44 5.66
C TRP A 177 -9.56 -2.77 6.04
N LEU A 178 -10.11 -2.91 7.25
CA LEU A 178 -10.58 -4.20 7.74
C LEU A 178 -11.65 -4.87 6.86
N PRO A 179 -12.70 -4.16 6.37
CA PRO A 179 -13.68 -4.78 5.48
C PRO A 179 -13.07 -5.29 4.16
N ILE A 180 -12.04 -4.60 3.65
CA ILE A 180 -11.34 -4.98 2.42
C ILE A 180 -10.59 -6.31 2.57
N LEU A 181 -10.15 -6.58 3.80
CA LEU A 181 -9.44 -7.79 4.21
C LEU A 181 -10.38 -8.90 4.69
N GLY A 182 -11.71 -8.65 4.72
CA GLY A 182 -12.67 -9.57 5.32
C GLY A 182 -12.54 -9.68 6.85
N LEU A 183 -11.95 -8.66 7.50
CA LEU A 183 -11.71 -8.61 8.94
C LEU A 183 -12.62 -7.56 9.61
N SER A 184 -12.71 -7.62 10.95
CA SER A 184 -13.45 -6.63 11.75
C SER A 184 -12.73 -6.34 13.08
N LEU A 185 -12.68 -5.07 13.53
CA LEU A 185 -12.15 -4.75 14.87
C LEU A 185 -13.03 -5.34 15.98
N PRO A 186 -12.44 -5.89 17.04
CA PRO A 186 -13.17 -6.21 18.26
C PRO A 186 -13.76 -4.93 18.90
N ALA A 187 -15.00 -5.01 19.38
CA ALA A 187 -15.78 -3.85 19.84
C ALA A 187 -15.09 -2.99 20.94
N LYS A 188 -14.14 -3.55 21.69
CA LYS A 188 -13.43 -2.86 22.78
C LYS A 188 -12.45 -1.78 22.30
N GLU A 189 -11.96 -1.87 21.07
CA GLU A 189 -10.97 -0.93 20.53
C GLU A 189 -11.61 0.32 19.91
N ARG A 190 -12.94 0.34 19.68
CA ARG A 190 -13.63 1.49 19.08
C ARG A 190 -13.93 2.63 20.04
N THR A 191 -13.76 2.43 21.34
CA THR A 191 -14.23 3.35 22.39
C THR A 191 -13.12 4.03 23.22
N SER A 192 -11.84 3.87 22.86
CA SER A 192 -10.71 4.48 23.59
C SER A 192 -10.19 5.77 22.97
#